data_AF-G9K5K6-F1
#
_entry.id   AF-G9K5K6-F1
#
_cell.length_a   1.000
_cell.length_b   1.000
_cell.length_c   1.000
_cell.angle_alpha   90.00
_cell.angle_beta   90.00
_cell.angle_gamma   90.00
#
_symmetry.space_group_name_H-M   'P 1'
#
loop_
_entity.id
_entity.type
_entity.pdbx_description
1 polymer ?
#
loop_
_entity_poly.entity_id
_entity_poly.type
_entity_poly.pdbx_seq_one_letter_code
_entity_poly.pdbx_strand_id
1 'polypeptide(L)'
;DASERCDDWGLDTMRQIQVFEDEPARLKCPLFEHFLKYNYSTAHSAGLTLIWYWTRQDRDLEEPINFRLPDNRISKEKDVLWFRPTLLNDTGNYTCMLR
;
A
#
# COMPACT_ATOMS: atom_id res chain seq x y z
N ASP A 1 27.12 8.84 0.64
CA ASP A 1 25.77 9.41 0.83
C ASP A 1 24.87 9.29 -0.39
N ALA A 2 24.49 8.06 -0.75
CA ALA A 2 23.47 7.80 -1.78
C ALA A 2 22.23 7.10 -1.19
N SER A 3 22.14 6.97 0.14
CA SER A 3 21.24 6.03 0.84
C SER A 3 19.96 6.68 1.41
N GLU A 4 19.53 7.84 0.90
CA GLU A 4 18.30 8.51 1.38
C GLU A 4 17.16 8.53 0.36
N ARG A 5 17.36 8.03 -0.85
CA ARG A 5 16.32 8.03 -1.89
C ARG A 5 15.91 6.61 -2.24
N CYS A 6 14.60 6.35 -2.21
CA CYS A 6 14.03 5.11 -2.72
C CYS A 6 14.00 5.15 -4.25
N ASP A 7 14.16 3.98 -4.89
CA ASP A 7 13.86 3.82 -6.31
C ASP A 7 12.33 3.87 -6.48
N ASP A 8 11.85 4.93 -7.12
CA ASP A 8 10.43 5.16 -7.37
C ASP A 8 10.02 4.61 -8.75
N TRP A 9 9.05 3.69 -8.75
CA TRP A 9 8.50 3.07 -9.95
C TRP A 9 7.33 3.88 -10.56
N GLY A 10 6.92 4.97 -9.92
CA GLY A 10 5.78 5.79 -10.33
C GLY A 10 4.43 5.14 -10.02
N LEU A 11 3.35 5.81 -10.41
CA LEU A 11 1.98 5.32 -10.23
C LEU A 11 1.68 4.21 -11.25
N ASP A 12 1.17 3.07 -10.76
CA ASP A 12 0.63 2.01 -11.63
C ASP A 12 -0.71 2.47 -12.25
N THR A 13 -0.63 3.23 -13.34
CA THR A 13 -1.81 3.72 -14.07
C THR A 13 -2.49 2.64 -14.91
N MET A 14 -1.90 1.46 -15.04
CA MET A 14 -2.48 0.38 -15.86
C MET A 14 -3.64 -0.33 -15.15
N ARG A 15 -3.76 -0.17 -13.82
CA ARG A 15 -4.84 -0.73 -13.02
C ARG A 15 -5.38 0.29 -12.01
N GLN A 16 -6.35 1.09 -12.45
CA GLN A 16 -7.20 1.80 -11.50
C GLN A 16 -8.06 0.77 -10.75
N ILE A 17 -7.91 0.74 -9.43
CA ILE A 17 -8.66 -0.17 -8.57
C ILE A 17 -9.93 0.54 -8.12
N GLN A 18 -11.07 -0.01 -8.50
CA GLN A 18 -12.39 0.45 -8.07
C GLN A 18 -12.94 -0.53 -7.05
N VAL A 19 -13.45 0.00 -5.95
CA VAL A 19 -14.04 -0.76 -4.84
C VAL A 19 -15.37 -0.12 -4.46
N PHE A 20 -16.31 -0.92 -3.98
CA PHE A 20 -17.59 -0.40 -3.48
C PHE A 20 -17.44 0.09 -2.04
N GLU A 21 -18.03 1.24 -1.74
CA GLU A 21 -18.16 1.75 -0.37
C GLU A 21 -18.93 0.74 0.50
N ASP A 22 -18.60 0.69 1.80
CA ASP A 22 -19.17 -0.22 2.79
C ASP A 22 -18.91 -1.73 2.55
N GLU A 23 -18.20 -2.09 1.47
CA GLU A 23 -17.75 -3.46 1.23
C GLU A 23 -16.29 -3.68 1.67
N PRO A 24 -15.94 -4.91 2.10
CA PRO A 24 -14.56 -5.29 2.32
C PRO A 24 -13.75 -5.25 1.02
N ALA A 25 -12.57 -4.63 1.05
CA ALA A 25 -11.68 -4.62 -0.09
C ALA A 25 -10.24 -4.97 0.31
N ARG A 26 -9.47 -5.37 -0.69
CA ARG A 26 -8.05 -5.65 -0.54
C ARG A 26 -7.25 -5.01 -1.67
N LEU A 27 -6.13 -4.41 -1.31
CA LEU A 27 -5.16 -3.83 -2.21
C LEU A 27 -3.86 -4.61 -2.07
N LYS A 28 -3.36 -5.19 -3.16
CA LYS A 28 -2.10 -5.93 -3.17
C LYS A 28 -0.98 -5.06 -3.73
N CYS A 29 0.19 -5.10 -3.11
CA CYS A 29 1.32 -4.27 -3.53
C CYS A 29 1.86 -4.71 -4.90
N PRO A 30 1.84 -3.83 -5.93
CA PRO A 30 2.26 -4.19 -7.29
C PRO A 30 3.76 -4.45 -7.43
N LEU A 31 4.59 -4.02 -6.46
CA LEU A 31 6.04 -4.29 -6.48
C LEU A 31 6.35 -5.78 -6.70
N PHE A 32 5.58 -6.67 -6.09
CA PHE A 32 5.80 -8.13 -6.19
C PHE A 32 5.15 -8.79 -7.40
N GLU A 33 4.35 -8.06 -8.18
CA GLU A 33 3.68 -8.59 -9.37
C GLU A 33 4.35 -8.13 -10.67
N HIS A 34 4.87 -6.89 -10.68
CA HIS A 34 5.26 -6.23 -11.93
C HIS A 34 6.70 -5.71 -11.95
N PHE A 35 7.27 -5.38 -10.78
CA PHE A 35 8.53 -4.64 -10.73
C PHE A 35 9.71 -5.46 -10.20
N LEU A 36 9.47 -6.30 -9.19
CA LEU A 36 10.50 -7.12 -8.55
C LEU A 36 10.45 -8.56 -9.04
N LYS A 37 11.63 -9.19 -9.11
CA LYS A 37 11.76 -10.62 -9.48
C LYS A 37 11.38 -11.58 -8.34
N TYR A 38 11.34 -11.09 -7.10
CA TYR A 38 11.10 -11.90 -5.91
C TYR A 38 9.77 -11.54 -5.26
N ASN A 39 9.16 -12.50 -4.54
CA ASN A 39 7.88 -12.32 -3.87
C ASN A 39 8.05 -11.75 -2.44
N TYR A 40 6.93 -11.44 -1.78
CA TYR A 40 6.91 -10.94 -0.41
C TYR A 40 7.69 -11.82 0.58
N SER A 41 7.50 -13.14 0.52
CA SER A 41 8.15 -14.07 1.45
C SER A 41 9.67 -14.03 1.33
N THR A 42 10.20 -13.96 0.11
CA THR A 42 11.64 -13.81 -0.13
C THR A 42 12.15 -12.46 0.38
N ALA A 43 11.45 -11.36 0.10
CA ALA A 43 11.82 -10.04 0.60
C ALA A 43 11.84 -9.99 2.13
N HIS A 44 10.81 -10.55 2.76
CA HIS A 44 10.69 -10.61 4.21
C HIS A 44 11.78 -11.47 4.85
N SER A 45 12.13 -12.61 4.22
CA SER A 45 13.21 -13.49 4.69
C SER A 45 14.58 -12.84 4.57
N ALA A 46 14.74 -11.90 3.63
CA ALA A 46 15.94 -11.07 3.47
C ALA A 46 15.99 -9.89 4.47
N GLY A 47 15.01 -9.77 5.37
CA GLY A 47 14.95 -8.70 6.38
C GLY A 47 14.28 -7.41 5.92
N LEU A 48 13.75 -7.37 4.69
CA LEU A 48 13.02 -6.19 4.19
C LEU A 48 11.62 -6.11 4.79
N THR A 49 11.18 -4.89 5.06
CA THR A 49 9.87 -4.57 5.60
C THR A 49 9.05 -3.81 4.57
N LEU A 50 7.85 -4.31 4.27
CA LEU A 50 6.88 -3.59 3.47
C LEU A 50 6.18 -2.50 4.29
N ILE A 51 6.20 -1.26 3.84
CA ILE A 51 5.57 -0.11 4.46
C ILE A 51 4.52 0.45 3.49
N TRP A 52 3.41 0.94 4.01
CA TRP A 52 2.34 1.54 3.21
C TRP A 52 2.14 3.01 3.58
N TYR A 53 1.97 3.82 2.55
CA TYR A 53 1.60 5.22 2.62
C TYR A 53 0.40 5.48 1.73
N TRP A 54 -0.22 6.64 1.90
CA TRP A 54 -1.28 7.11 1.02
C TRP A 54 -1.21 8.63 0.83
N THR A 55 -1.77 9.08 -0.27
CA THR A 55 -2.11 10.48 -0.51
C THR A 55 -3.60 10.50 -0.83
N ARG A 56 -4.40 11.01 0.13
CA ARG A 56 -5.86 11.08 -0.04
C ARG A 56 -6.22 12.01 -1.19
N GLN A 57 -7.36 11.78 -1.84
CA GLN A 57 -7.80 12.55 -3.00
C GLN A 57 -7.88 14.07 -2.75
N ASP A 58 -8.12 14.49 -1.51
CA ASP A 58 -8.24 15.89 -1.08
C ASP A 58 -6.96 16.44 -0.41
N ARG A 59 -5.84 15.71 -0.47
CA ARG A 59 -4.58 16.10 0.17
C ARG A 59 -3.40 16.05 -0.80
N ASP A 60 -2.43 16.93 -0.57
CA ASP A 60 -1.21 17.01 -1.36
C ASP A 60 -0.02 16.27 -0.74
N LEU A 61 -0.15 15.84 0.52
CA LEU A 61 0.93 15.21 1.29
C LEU A 61 0.68 13.71 1.46
N GLU A 62 1.76 12.96 1.26
CA GLU A 62 1.81 11.54 1.56
C GLU A 62 1.93 11.32 3.09
N GLU A 63 1.10 10.44 3.63
CA GLU A 63 1.05 10.11 5.06
C GLU A 63 1.16 8.59 5.27
N PRO A 64 1.77 8.12 6.37
CA PRO A 64 1.80 6.69 6.69
C PRO A 64 0.39 6.19 7.03
N ILE A 65 0.07 4.98 6.58
CA ILE A 65 -1.24 4.38 6.91
C ILE A 65 -1.30 4.03 8.41
N ASN A 66 -2.34 4.50 9.08
CA ASN A 66 -2.59 4.18 10.48
C ASN A 66 -3.28 2.82 10.62
N PHE A 67 -2.52 1.80 11.03
CA PHE A 67 -3.05 0.46 11.32
C PHE A 67 -3.67 0.31 12.72
N ARG A 68 -3.72 1.37 13.52
CA ARG A 68 -4.29 1.37 14.89
C ARG A 68 -5.70 1.96 14.93
N LEU A 69 -6.40 1.97 13.79
CA LEU A 69 -7.79 2.38 13.74
C LEU A 69 -8.67 1.42 14.55
N PRO A 70 -9.81 1.89 15.10
CA PRO A 70 -10.79 1.02 15.73
C PRO A 70 -11.13 -0.19 14.86
N ASP A 71 -11.36 -1.33 15.51
CA ASP A 71 -11.77 -2.60 14.90
C ASP A 71 -10.80 -3.17 13.85
N ASN A 72 -9.57 -2.63 13.78
CA ASN A 72 -8.61 -2.95 12.72
C ASN A 72 -9.22 -2.78 11.32
N ARG A 73 -10.05 -1.75 11.14
CA ARG A 73 -10.74 -1.46 9.87
C ARG A 73 -9.77 -1.47 8.69
N ILE A 74 -8.58 -0.89 8.88
CA ILE A 74 -7.45 -1.04 7.97
C ILE A 74 -6.40 -1.93 8.62
N SER A 75 -6.02 -3.02 7.94
CA SER A 75 -4.99 -3.93 8.42
C SER A 75 -4.01 -4.32 7.31
N LYS A 76 -2.77 -4.63 7.69
CA LYS A 76 -1.75 -5.15 6.77
C LYS A 76 -1.58 -6.65 7.00
N GLU A 77 -1.74 -7.44 5.94
CA GLU A 77 -1.49 -8.87 5.93
C GLU A 77 -0.53 -9.21 4.79
N LYS A 78 0.73 -9.52 5.11
CA LYS A 78 1.81 -9.74 4.13
C LYS A 78 1.95 -8.54 3.16
N ASP A 79 1.77 -8.78 1.87
CA ASP A 79 1.79 -7.81 0.76
C ASP A 79 0.43 -7.19 0.44
N VAL A 80 -0.57 -7.43 1.30
CA VAL A 80 -1.95 -6.98 1.10
C VAL A 80 -2.35 -5.99 2.19
N LEU A 81 -2.93 -4.89 1.77
CA LEU A 81 -3.63 -3.92 2.60
C LEU A 81 -5.13 -4.22 2.55
N TRP A 82 -5.75 -4.44 3.70
CA TRP A 82 -7.17 -4.78 3.84
C TRP A 82 -7.96 -3.62 4.40
N PHE A 83 -9.20 -3.48 3.90
CA PHE A 83 -10.20 -2.53 4.36
C PHE A 83 -11.48 -3.29 4.71
N ARG A 84 -12.00 -3.10 5.93
CA ARG A 84 -13.15 -3.85 6.49
C ARG A 84 -13.99 -2.94 7.39
N PRO A 85 -14.93 -2.14 6.84
CA PRO A 85 -15.17 -1.93 5.41
C PRO A 85 -14.30 -0.80 4.82
N THR A 86 -14.42 -0.60 3.51
CA THR A 86 -13.98 0.62 2.83
C THR A 86 -14.91 1.80 3.11
N LEU A 87 -14.36 3.01 3.07
CA LEU A 87 -15.08 4.27 3.20
C LEU A 87 -14.77 5.16 2.00
N LEU A 88 -15.67 6.08 1.61
CA LEU A 88 -15.39 7.04 0.53
C LEU A 88 -14.08 7.85 0.77
N ASN A 89 -13.78 8.14 2.03
CA ASN A 89 -12.56 8.83 2.47
C ASN A 89 -11.27 8.02 2.29
N ASP A 90 -11.35 6.74 1.95
CA ASP A 90 -10.20 5.91 1.58
C ASP A 90 -9.78 6.14 0.12
N THR A 91 -10.49 6.97 -0.64
CA THR A 91 -10.12 7.29 -2.03
C THR A 91 -8.82 8.09 -2.08
N GLY A 92 -7.86 7.61 -2.87
CA GLY A 92 -6.56 8.25 -3.02
C GLY A 92 -5.53 7.36 -3.70
N ASN A 93 -4.30 7.84 -3.75
CA ASN A 93 -3.15 7.08 -4.23
C ASN A 93 -2.52 6.33 -3.05
N TYR A 94 -2.20 5.06 -3.27
CA TYR A 94 -1.58 4.19 -2.26
C TYR A 94 -0.18 3.80 -2.70
N THR A 95 0.79 4.02 -1.84
CA THR A 95 2.20 3.69 -2.07
C THR A 95 2.59 2.52 -1.20
N CYS A 96 3.22 1.51 -1.79
CA CYS A 96 3.88 0.44 -1.06
C CYS A 96 5.39 0.50 -1.30
N MET A 97 6.18 0.48 -0.22
CA MET A 97 7.63 0.66 -0.27
C MET A 97 8.33 -0.43 0.57
N LEU A 98 9.46 -0.94 0.08
CA LEU A 98 10.32 -1.86 0.82
C LEU A 98 11.49 -1.11 1.44
N ARG A 99 11.75 -1.39 2.72
CA ARG A 99 12.86 -0.85 3.50
C ARG A 99 13.66 -1.95 4.19
#